data_AF-A0A3M9ZZC7-F1
#
_entry.id   AF-A0A3M9ZZC7-F1
#
_cell.length_a   1.000
_cell.length_b   1.000
_cell.length_c   1.000
_cell.angle_alpha   90.00
_cell.angle_beta   90.00
_cell.angle_gamma   90.00
#
_symmetry.space_group_name_H-M   'P 1'
#
loop_
_entity.id
_entity.type
_entity.pdbx_description
1 polymer ?
#
loop_
_entity_poly.entity_id
_entity_poly.type
_entity_poly.pdbx_seq_one_letter_code
_entity_poly.pdbx_strand_id
1 'polypeptide(L)'
;APNLVAILGPSVAARMLGRAGSLAKLASFPASTIQVIGAERALFRAVKTGSDPPKHGLLFQHAMVHSAPRWQRGKIARAIAAKAAVAARVDVYGEGLNRTLLEKLNVRVGEISTRYEKAPEREPVRREAAKKRRQKKKKRRFAKR
;
A
#
# COMPACT_ATOMS: atom_id res chain seq x y z
N ALA A 1 -10.32 19.02 1.37
CA ALA A 1 -9.85 18.04 0.36
C ALA A 1 -10.98 17.07 0.00
N PRO A 2 -12.00 17.53 -0.75
CA PRO A 2 -13.18 16.74 -1.07
C PRO A 2 -12.87 15.52 -1.96
N ASN A 3 -12.00 15.66 -2.97
CA ASN A 3 -11.66 14.55 -3.87
C ASN A 3 -10.85 13.47 -3.15
N LEU A 4 -9.91 13.87 -2.30
CA LEU A 4 -9.10 12.94 -1.52
C LEU A 4 -9.95 12.11 -0.56
N VAL A 5 -10.92 12.75 0.12
CA VAL A 5 -11.87 12.08 1.01
C VAL A 5 -12.78 11.14 0.22
N ALA A 6 -13.23 11.52 -0.97
CA ALA A 6 -14.04 10.64 -1.82
C ALA A 6 -13.29 9.36 -2.23
N ILE A 7 -11.97 9.43 -2.45
CA ILE A 7 -11.15 8.28 -2.86
C ILE A 7 -10.72 7.41 -1.68
N LEU A 8 -10.32 8.00 -0.55
CA LEU A 8 -9.70 7.28 0.57
C LEU A 8 -10.65 7.00 1.74
N GLY A 9 -11.77 7.70 1.79
CA GLY A 9 -12.60 7.81 2.98
C GLY A 9 -12.02 8.76 4.03
N PRO A 10 -12.87 9.31 4.90
CA PRO A 10 -12.50 10.39 5.83
C PRO A 10 -11.40 9.97 6.82
N SER A 11 -11.49 8.76 7.38
CA SER A 11 -10.52 8.28 8.38
C SER A 11 -9.11 8.06 7.84
N VAL A 12 -8.98 7.57 6.61
CA VAL A 12 -7.65 7.33 6.00
C VAL A 12 -7.08 8.65 5.49
N ALA A 13 -7.92 9.49 4.85
CA ALA A 13 -7.51 10.81 4.38
C ALA A 13 -6.97 11.69 5.52
N ALA A 14 -7.67 11.76 6.65
CA ALA A 14 -7.23 12.55 7.81
C ALA A 14 -5.86 12.07 8.34
N ARG A 15 -5.66 10.76 8.45
CA ARG A 15 -4.38 10.19 8.91
C ARG A 15 -3.24 10.43 7.91
N MET A 16 -3.52 10.34 6.61
CA MET A 16 -2.54 10.65 5.57
C MET A 16 -2.15 12.13 5.60
N LEU A 17 -3.11 13.04 5.73
CA LEU A 17 -2.85 14.46 5.87
C LEU A 17 -2.04 14.78 7.13
N GLY A 18 -2.38 14.17 8.27
CA GLY A 18 -1.61 14.32 9.50
C GLY A 18 -0.16 13.85 9.37
N ARG A 19 0.14 12.85 8.51
CA ARG A 19 1.52 12.42 8.22
C ARG A 19 2.23 13.27 7.17
N ALA A 20 1.51 13.78 6.19
CA ALA A 20 2.07 14.68 5.20
C ALA A 20 2.32 16.09 5.76
N GLY A 21 1.54 16.51 6.75
CA GLY A 21 1.59 17.83 7.38
C GLY A 21 0.70 18.86 6.69
N SER A 22 0.54 18.78 5.37
CA SER A 22 -0.38 19.63 4.63
C SER A 22 -0.89 18.93 3.37
N LEU A 23 -2.01 19.43 2.84
CA LEU A 23 -2.57 18.95 1.58
C LEU A 23 -1.63 19.24 0.39
N ALA A 24 -1.02 20.43 0.35
CA ALA A 24 -0.04 20.80 -0.67
C ALA A 24 1.17 19.85 -0.68
N LYS A 25 1.68 19.47 0.50
CA LYS A 25 2.77 18.50 0.62
C LYS A 25 2.35 17.08 0.23
N LEU A 26 1.10 16.69 0.52
CA LEU A 26 0.57 15.41 0.07
C LEU A 26 0.43 15.38 -1.47
N ALA A 27 0.04 16.49 -2.10
CA ALA A 27 -0.11 16.58 -3.55
C ALA A 27 1.22 16.48 -4.32
N SER A 28 2.34 16.90 -3.69
CA SER A 28 3.68 16.76 -4.27
C SER A 28 4.25 15.34 -4.15
N PHE A 29 3.67 14.49 -3.28
CA PHE A 29 4.14 13.12 -3.14
C PHE A 29 3.85 12.29 -4.40
N PRO A 30 4.78 11.39 -4.80
CA PRO A 30 4.49 10.41 -5.83
C PRO A 30 3.56 9.32 -5.28
N ALA A 31 2.86 8.63 -6.19
CA ALA A 31 1.93 7.56 -5.83
C ALA A 31 2.61 6.42 -5.05
N SER A 32 3.88 6.15 -5.32
CA SER A 32 4.68 5.14 -4.59
C SER A 32 4.87 5.50 -3.12
N THR A 33 5.09 6.78 -2.79
CA THR A 33 5.18 7.26 -1.41
C THR A 33 3.82 7.17 -0.72
N ILE A 34 2.75 7.61 -1.37
CA ILE A 34 1.38 7.52 -0.84
C ILE A 34 0.99 6.06 -0.56
N GLN A 35 1.43 5.12 -1.39
CA GLN A 35 1.18 3.69 -1.20
C GLN A 35 1.71 3.17 0.13
N VAL A 36 2.90 3.62 0.54
CA VAL A 36 3.66 3.09 1.69
C VAL A 36 3.75 4.05 2.87
N ILE A 37 3.04 5.18 2.83
CA ILE A 37 3.03 6.15 3.93
C ILE A 37 2.56 5.49 5.23
N GLY A 38 3.28 5.72 6.33
CA GLY A 38 3.12 5.02 7.61
C GLY A 38 3.86 3.67 7.71
N ALA A 39 4.47 3.17 6.64
CA ALA A 39 5.31 1.97 6.62
C ALA A 39 6.79 2.26 6.32
N GLU A 40 7.22 3.52 6.45
CA GLU A 40 8.56 3.98 6.07
C GLU A 40 9.66 3.22 6.81
N ARG A 41 9.49 3.01 8.13
CA ARG A 41 10.46 2.26 8.95
C ARG A 41 10.63 0.81 8.48
N ALA A 42 9.54 0.18 8.03
CA ALA A 42 9.57 -1.17 7.49
C ALA A 42 10.22 -1.20 6.09
N LEU A 43 9.92 -0.19 5.27
CA LEU A 43 10.53 -0.01 3.95
C LEU A 43 12.05 0.17 4.03
N PHE A 44 12.52 1.11 4.86
CA PHE A 44 13.97 1.35 5.02
C PHE A 44 14.69 0.14 5.61
N ARG A 45 14.04 -0.59 6.52
CA ARG A 45 14.57 -1.86 7.02
C ARG A 45 14.67 -2.91 5.91
N ALA A 46 13.65 -3.03 5.07
CA ALA A 46 13.64 -3.95 3.94
C ALA A 46 14.79 -3.67 2.98
N VAL A 47 15.01 -2.40 2.62
CA VAL A 47 16.14 -1.96 1.80
C VAL A 47 17.48 -2.32 2.45
N LYS A 48 17.67 -2.03 3.74
CA LYS A 48 18.93 -2.32 4.45
C LYS A 48 19.23 -3.82 4.59
N THR A 49 18.20 -4.63 4.78
CA THR A 49 18.33 -6.07 5.09
C THR A 49 18.12 -7.00 3.90
N GLY A 50 17.71 -6.46 2.74
CA GLY A 50 17.25 -7.24 1.60
C GLY A 50 16.01 -8.08 1.89
N SER A 51 15.17 -7.67 2.85
CA SER A 51 13.91 -8.36 3.15
C SER A 51 12.76 -7.81 2.32
N ASP A 52 11.61 -8.48 2.37
CA ASP A 52 10.47 -8.11 1.54
C ASP A 52 9.93 -6.73 1.90
N PRO A 53 9.83 -5.80 0.92
CA PRO A 53 9.31 -4.47 1.18
C PRO A 53 7.81 -4.51 1.51
N PRO A 54 7.32 -3.57 2.33
CA PRO A 54 5.90 -3.45 2.63
C PRO A 54 5.11 -3.12 1.37
N LYS A 55 3.94 -3.74 1.21
CA LYS A 55 3.07 -3.53 0.04
C LYS A 55 2.17 -2.31 0.17
N HIS A 56 1.87 -1.90 1.40
CA HIS A 56 0.94 -0.83 1.73
C HIS A 56 1.23 -0.34 3.14
N GLY A 57 1.05 0.96 3.38
CA GLY A 57 1.10 1.56 4.72
C GLY A 57 -0.31 1.79 5.27
N LEU A 58 -0.65 3.05 5.56
CA LEU A 58 -1.97 3.47 6.06
C LEU A 58 -3.13 3.05 5.14
N LEU A 59 -2.87 2.90 3.84
CA LEU A 59 -3.85 2.38 2.87
C LEU A 59 -4.37 0.98 3.19
N PHE A 60 -3.70 0.21 4.06
CA PHE A 60 -4.21 -1.09 4.50
C PHE A 60 -5.58 -0.99 5.21
N GLN A 61 -5.86 0.15 5.84
CA GLN A 61 -7.11 0.39 6.54
C GLN A 61 -8.24 0.85 5.62
N HIS A 62 -7.96 1.04 4.34
CA HIS A 62 -8.99 1.34 3.34
C HIS A 62 -9.87 0.11 3.12
N ALA A 63 -11.20 0.29 3.08
CA ALA A 63 -12.17 -0.80 2.99
C ALA A 63 -11.86 -1.79 1.84
N MET A 64 -11.66 -1.27 0.61
CA MET A 64 -11.29 -2.08 -0.56
C MET A 64 -9.98 -2.88 -0.42
N VAL A 65 -9.01 -2.37 0.34
CA VAL A 65 -7.73 -3.08 0.55
C VAL A 65 -7.88 -4.12 1.66
N HIS A 66 -8.63 -3.78 2.70
CA HIS A 66 -8.83 -4.65 3.85
C HIS A 66 -9.63 -5.90 3.48
N SER A 67 -10.73 -5.73 2.73
CA SER A 67 -11.60 -6.82 2.27
C SER A 67 -10.93 -7.71 1.21
N ALA A 68 -9.98 -7.18 0.45
CA ALA A 68 -9.39 -7.92 -0.66
C ALA A 68 -8.50 -9.10 -0.23
N PRO A 69 -8.41 -10.16 -1.06
CA PRO A 69 -7.47 -11.26 -0.85
C PRO A 69 -6.01 -10.82 -0.83
N ARG A 70 -5.18 -11.49 -0.01
CA ARG A 70 -3.78 -11.10 0.29
C ARG A 70 -2.89 -10.89 -0.94
N TRP A 71 -3.15 -11.59 -2.05
CA TRP A 71 -2.40 -11.46 -3.30
C TRP A 71 -2.83 -10.26 -4.15
N GLN A 72 -4.06 -9.78 -3.98
CA GLN A 72 -4.61 -8.62 -4.68
C GLN A 72 -4.35 -7.30 -3.94
N ARG A 73 -4.25 -7.33 -2.60
CA ARG A 73 -4.09 -6.12 -1.74
C ARG A 73 -3.05 -5.13 -2.24
N GLY A 74 -1.88 -5.60 -2.67
CA GLY A 74 -0.82 -4.71 -3.16
C GLY A 74 -1.17 -4.01 -4.48
N LYS A 75 -1.91 -4.69 -5.36
CA LYS A 75 -2.36 -4.14 -6.65
C LYS A 75 -3.46 -3.10 -6.44
N ILE A 76 -4.41 -3.42 -5.56
CA ILE A 76 -5.50 -2.51 -5.18
C ILE A 76 -4.95 -1.28 -4.45
N ALA A 77 -4.03 -1.46 -3.50
CA ALA A 77 -3.37 -0.35 -2.82
C ALA A 77 -2.63 0.58 -3.79
N ARG A 78 -1.97 0.02 -4.82
CA ARG A 78 -1.32 0.82 -5.87
C ARG A 78 -2.33 1.62 -6.70
N ALA A 79 -3.46 1.01 -7.08
CA ALA A 79 -4.51 1.70 -7.83
C ALA A 79 -5.10 2.87 -7.02
N ILE A 80 -5.39 2.63 -5.74
CA ILE A 80 -5.89 3.66 -4.81
C ILE A 80 -4.85 4.77 -4.64
N ALA A 81 -3.58 4.44 -4.40
CA ALA A 81 -2.53 5.42 -4.23
C ALA A 81 -2.36 6.33 -5.46
N ALA A 82 -2.44 5.77 -6.66
CA ALA A 82 -2.37 6.52 -7.91
C ALA A 82 -3.53 7.51 -8.05
N LYS A 83 -4.76 7.07 -7.75
CA LYS A 83 -5.94 7.94 -7.81
C LYS A 83 -5.97 8.96 -6.69
N ALA A 84 -5.49 8.60 -5.50
CA ALA A 84 -5.34 9.52 -4.37
C ALA A 84 -4.31 10.62 -4.65
N ALA A 85 -3.20 10.30 -5.35
CA ALA A 85 -2.22 11.30 -5.77
C ALA A 85 -2.84 12.34 -6.71
N VAL A 86 -3.62 11.88 -7.70
CA VAL A 86 -4.32 12.78 -8.63
C VAL A 86 -5.39 13.58 -7.89
N ALA A 87 -6.19 12.94 -7.03
CA ALA A 87 -7.21 13.61 -6.23
C ALA A 87 -6.63 14.69 -5.32
N ALA A 88 -5.49 14.42 -4.66
CA ALA A 88 -4.79 15.41 -3.85
C ALA A 88 -4.34 16.63 -4.68
N ARG A 89 -3.86 16.41 -5.91
CA ARG A 89 -3.47 17.51 -6.81
C ARG A 89 -4.66 18.32 -7.30
N VAL A 90 -5.77 17.65 -7.65
CA VAL A 90 -7.02 18.33 -8.02
C VAL A 90 -7.55 19.14 -6.84
N ASP A 91 -7.48 18.63 -5.61
CA ASP A 91 -7.90 19.38 -4.42
C ASP A 91 -7.01 20.60 -4.09
N VAL A 92 -5.78 20.68 -4.61
CA VAL A 92 -4.86 21.80 -4.39
C VAL A 92 -4.91 22.81 -5.53
N TYR A 93 -4.94 22.33 -6.77
CA TYR A 93 -4.75 23.15 -7.98
C TYR A 93 -5.99 23.25 -8.85
N GLY A 94 -6.97 22.38 -8.66
CA GLY A 94 -8.19 22.34 -9.46
C GLY A 94 -9.39 22.90 -8.71
N GLU A 95 -10.53 22.90 -9.40
CA GLU A 95 -11.81 23.32 -8.85
C GLU A 95 -12.82 22.17 -8.85
N GLY A 96 -13.61 22.08 -7.77
CA GLY A 96 -14.75 21.19 -7.68
C GLY A 96 -14.45 19.70 -7.42
N LEU A 97 -15.54 18.94 -7.30
CA LEU A 97 -15.52 17.50 -7.06
C LEU A 97 -15.44 16.75 -8.40
N ASN A 98 -14.35 16.03 -8.62
CA ASN A 98 -14.13 15.19 -9.78
C ASN A 98 -14.62 13.75 -9.52
N ARG A 99 -15.88 13.49 -9.87
CA ARG A 99 -16.52 12.17 -9.71
C ARG A 99 -15.89 11.09 -10.61
N THR A 100 -15.31 11.48 -11.76
CA THR A 100 -14.71 10.53 -12.71
C THR A 100 -13.51 9.77 -12.12
N LEU A 101 -12.83 10.33 -11.11
CA LEU A 101 -11.71 9.66 -10.46
C LEU A 101 -12.14 8.41 -9.69
N LEU A 102 -13.30 8.48 -9.02
CA LEU A 102 -13.85 7.38 -8.24
C LEU A 102 -14.36 6.27 -9.15
N GLU A 103 -15.06 6.62 -10.23
CA GLU A 103 -15.52 5.65 -11.23
C GLU A 103 -14.35 4.89 -11.84
N LYS A 104 -13.31 5.60 -12.30
CA LYS A 104 -12.09 4.99 -12.85
C LYS A 104 -11.36 4.12 -11.82
N LEU A 105 -11.44 4.44 -10.54
CA LEU A 105 -10.88 3.60 -9.48
C LEU A 105 -11.66 2.29 -9.35
N ASN A 106 -12.99 2.37 -9.30
CA ASN A 106 -13.86 1.20 -9.16
C ASN A 106 -13.72 0.24 -10.34
N VAL A 107 -13.68 0.76 -11.57
CA VAL A 107 -13.40 -0.05 -12.78
C VAL A 107 -12.06 -0.77 -12.64
N ARG A 108 -11.00 -0.05 -12.25
CA ARG A 108 -9.66 -0.65 -12.10
C ARG A 108 -9.60 -1.71 -11.00
N VAL A 109 -10.32 -1.51 -9.90
CA VAL A 109 -10.39 -2.50 -8.82
C VAL A 109 -11.18 -3.73 -9.27
N GLY A 110 -12.27 -3.56 -10.02
CA GLY A 110 -13.02 -4.64 -10.64
C GLY A 110 -12.15 -5.49 -11.58
N GLU A 111 -11.41 -4.84 -12.48
CA GLU A 111 -10.46 -5.52 -13.38
C GLU A 111 -9.42 -6.35 -12.61
N ILE A 112 -8.88 -5.81 -11.50
CA ILE A 112 -7.91 -6.51 -10.66
C ILE A 112 -8.54 -7.73 -10.00
N SER A 113 -9.78 -7.61 -9.53
CA SER A 113 -10.52 -8.71 -8.92
C SER A 113 -10.70 -9.86 -9.91
N THR A 114 -11.20 -9.56 -11.12
CA THR A 114 -11.45 -10.58 -12.16
C THR A 114 -10.15 -11.18 -12.68
N ARG A 115 -9.16 -10.36 -13.03
CA ARG A 115 -7.90 -10.85 -13.62
C ARG A 115 -7.05 -11.66 -12.66
N TYR A 116 -7.19 -11.44 -11.35
CA TYR A 116 -6.37 -12.11 -10.33
C TYR A 116 -7.23 -12.86 -9.32
N GLU A 117 -8.32 -13.44 -9.77
CA GLU A 117 -9.21 -14.26 -8.95
C GLU A 117 -8.45 -15.42 -8.29
N LYS A 118 -7.67 -16.17 -9.09
CA LYS A 118 -6.86 -17.27 -8.59
C LYS A 118 -5.60 -16.76 -7.88
N ALA A 119 -5.31 -17.36 -6.72
CA ALA A 119 -4.08 -17.07 -6.00
C ALA A 119 -2.87 -17.55 -6.82
N PRO A 120 -1.82 -16.74 -6.98
CA PRO A 120 -0.61 -17.20 -7.65
C PRO A 120 0.00 -18.35 -6.83
N GLU A 121 0.37 -19.43 -7.51
CA GLU A 121 1.15 -20.51 -6.91
C GLU A 121 2.43 -19.91 -6.33
N ARG A 122 2.59 -20.02 -5.01
CA ARG A 122 3.78 -19.51 -4.34
C ARG A 122 4.88 -20.53 -4.55
N GLU A 123 5.86 -20.22 -5.39
CA GLU A 123 7.08 -21.01 -5.44
C GLU A 123 7.68 -21.15 -4.01
N PRO A 124 8.07 -22.36 -3.60
CA PRO A 124 8.47 -22.67 -2.22
C PRO A 124 9.77 -21.98 -1.76
N VAL A 125 10.50 -21.35 -2.68
CA VAL A 125 11.88 -20.87 -2.52
C VAL A 125 12.06 -19.96 -1.29
N ARG A 126 11.13 -19.03 -1.03
CA ARG A 126 11.23 -18.10 0.13
C ARG A 126 10.96 -18.77 1.48
N ARG A 127 10.12 -19.82 1.52
CA ARG A 127 9.79 -20.53 2.77
C ARG A 127 10.96 -21.41 3.23
N GLU A 128 11.63 -22.08 2.30
CA GLU A 128 12.81 -22.89 2.62
C GLU A 128 13.99 -22.06 3.10
N ALA A 129 14.30 -20.93 2.44
CA ALA A 129 15.39 -20.05 2.86
C ALA A 129 15.17 -19.49 4.28
N ALA A 130 13.93 -19.11 4.62
CA ALA A 130 13.56 -18.66 5.95
C ALA A 130 13.64 -19.79 7.00
N LYS A 131 13.14 -21.00 6.68
CA LYS A 131 13.27 -22.20 7.54
C LYS A 131 14.75 -22.55 7.79
N LYS A 132 15.57 -22.59 6.74
CA LYS A 132 17.02 -22.87 6.82
C LYS A 132 17.75 -21.84 7.68
N ARG A 133 17.48 -20.53 7.52
CA ARG A 133 18.04 -19.47 8.39
C ARG A 133 17.61 -19.63 9.86
N ARG A 134 16.35 -19.98 10.12
CA ARG A 134 15.81 -20.16 11.48
C ARG A 134 16.39 -21.40 12.17
N GLN A 135 16.58 -22.49 11.45
CA GLN A 135 17.26 -23.70 11.93
C GLN A 135 18.75 -23.46 12.20
N LYS A 136 19.47 -22.75 11.31
CA LYS A 136 20.89 -22.40 11.51
C LYS A 136 21.11 -21.54 12.76
N LYS A 137 20.21 -20.58 13.05
CA LYS A 137 20.24 -19.79 14.30
C LYS A 137 19.99 -20.64 15.56
N LYS A 138 19.07 -21.61 15.51
CA LYS A 138 18.81 -22.54 16.64
C LYS A 138 20.04 -23.42 16.92
N LYS A 139 20.64 -24.02 15.89
CA LYS A 139 21.85 -24.85 16.04
C LYS A 139 23.02 -24.07 16.65
N ARG A 140 23.27 -22.83 16.20
CA ARG A 140 24.33 -21.97 16.76
C ARG A 140 24.10 -21.56 18.23
N ARG A 141 22.84 -21.47 18.69
CA ARG A 141 22.54 -21.20 20.11
C ARG A 141 22.74 -22.44 20.99
N PHE A 142 22.44 -23.62 20.45
CA PHE A 142 22.67 -24.89 21.15
C PHE A 142 24.16 -25.25 21.25
N ALA A 143 24.95 -24.97 20.21
CA ALA A 143 26.39 -25.24 20.21
C ALA A 143 27.24 -24.22 21.02
N LYS A 144 26.60 -23.22 21.65
CA LYS A 144 27.24 -22.19 22.50
C LYS A 144 26.91 -22.36 24.00
N ARG A 145 26.15 -23.40 24.34
CA ARG A 145 25.91 -23.90 25.69
C ARG A 145 26.72 -25.16 25.86
#